data_AF-A0A0B6YCN9-F1
#
_entry.id   AF-A0A0B6YCN9-F1
#
_cell.length_a   1.000
_cell.length_b   1.000
_cell.length_c   1.000
_cell.angle_alpha   90.00
_cell.angle_beta   90.00
_cell.angle_gamma   90.00
#
_symmetry.space_group_name_H-M   'P 1'
#
loop_
_entity.id
_entity.type
_entity.pdbx_description
1 polymer ?
#
loop_
_entity_poly.entity_id
_entity_poly.type
_entity_poly.pdbx_seq_one_letter_code
_entity_poly.pdbx_strand_id
1 'polypeptide(L)'
;SYLAELAGNHIGFRITNRILSTEDRDSPDDNLLYSLTSPPKWGYVINRAIGNRSITNWTQGDINRQQIEYILRPGVNATMDSFFFTISDKGGNVLANQ
;
A
#
# COMPACT_ATOMS: atom_id res chain seq x y z
N SER A 1 9.92 -5.99 3.55
CA SER A 1 9.42 -6.14 4.93
C SER A 1 9.16 -7.58 5.26
N TYR A 2 9.23 -8.00 6.53
CA TYR A 2 8.90 -9.37 6.94
C TYR A 2 7.39 -9.54 7.10
N LEU A 3 6.89 -10.74 6.83
CA LEU A 3 5.50 -11.12 7.06
C LEU A 3 5.25 -11.35 8.56
N ALA A 4 4.06 -10.96 9.01
CA ALA A 4 3.55 -11.14 10.35
C ALA A 4 2.09 -11.63 10.28
N GLU A 5 1.61 -12.17 11.39
CA GLU A 5 0.19 -12.45 11.56
C GLU A 5 -0.57 -11.14 11.81
N LEU A 6 -1.59 -10.91 11.01
CA LEU A 6 -2.48 -9.75 11.05
C LEU A 6 -3.88 -10.18 11.51
N ALA A 7 -4.73 -9.19 11.77
CA ALA A 7 -6.11 -9.45 12.17
C ALA A 7 -6.85 -10.32 11.13
N GLY A 8 -7.74 -11.20 11.62
CA GLY A 8 -8.51 -12.10 10.76
C GLY A 8 -7.69 -13.29 10.23
N ASN A 9 -6.64 -13.71 10.95
CA ASN A 9 -5.75 -14.83 10.60
C ASN A 9 -5.07 -14.66 9.22
N HIS A 10 -4.85 -13.41 8.82
CA HIS A 10 -4.12 -13.12 7.60
C HIS A 10 -2.62 -13.12 7.87
N ILE A 11 -1.84 -13.59 6.90
CA ILE A 11 -0.39 -13.43 6.90
C ILE A 11 -0.08 -12.27 5.95
N GLY A 12 0.67 -11.27 6.42
CA GLY A 12 0.89 -10.06 5.66
C GLY A 12 1.85 -9.09 6.33
N PHE A 13 1.87 -7.85 5.88
CA PHE A 13 2.55 -6.79 6.61
C PHE A 13 1.83 -5.46 6.44
N ARG A 14 1.95 -4.60 7.46
CA ARG A 14 1.40 -3.25 7.40
C ARG A 14 2.37 -2.31 6.70
N ILE A 15 1.87 -1.56 5.73
CA ILE A 15 2.62 -0.49 5.06
C ILE A 15 2.48 0.76 5.93
N THR A 16 3.59 1.16 6.56
CA THR A 16 3.67 2.33 7.45
C THR A 16 4.60 3.38 6.85
N ASN A 17 4.57 4.60 7.39
CA ASN A 17 5.47 5.69 6.98
C ASN A 17 6.97 5.38 7.19
N ARG A 18 7.32 4.36 8.00
CA ARG A 18 8.70 3.87 8.11
C ARG A 18 9.14 3.06 6.89
N ILE A 19 8.19 2.49 6.15
CA ILE A 19 8.42 1.65 4.97
C ILE A 19 8.25 2.49 3.70
N LEU A 20 7.19 3.29 3.64
CA LEU A 20 6.84 4.10 2.48
C LEU A 20 6.30 5.45 2.95
N SER A 21 6.98 6.52 2.57
CA SER A 21 6.59 7.89 2.88
C SER A 21 6.91 8.79 1.70
N THR A 22 5.96 9.64 1.35
CA THR A 22 6.13 10.72 0.38
C THR A 22 5.64 12.01 1.00
N GLU A 23 6.41 13.07 0.78
CA GLU A 23 6.11 14.40 1.28
C GLU A 23 6.07 15.36 0.10
N ASP A 24 5.10 16.25 0.11
CA ASP A 24 5.01 17.39 -0.79
C ASP A 24 4.53 18.58 0.03
N ARG A 25 5.27 19.69 -0.02
CA ARG A 25 4.97 20.88 0.80
C ARG A 25 3.68 21.58 0.37
N ASP A 26 3.30 21.40 -0.89
CA ASP A 26 2.15 22.08 -1.48
C ASP A 26 0.89 21.20 -1.49
N SER A 27 1.01 19.91 -1.11
CA SER A 27 -0.08 18.94 -1.13
C SER A 27 -0.30 18.28 0.24
N PRO A 28 -1.53 18.33 0.79
CA PRO A 28 -1.90 17.52 1.96
C PRO A 28 -1.71 16.02 1.72
N ASP A 29 -1.39 15.25 2.78
CA ASP A 29 -1.18 13.79 2.72
C ASP A 29 -2.34 13.02 2.06
N ASP A 30 -3.59 13.46 2.30
CA ASP A 30 -4.78 12.83 1.72
C ASP A 30 -4.94 13.12 0.21
N ASN A 31 -4.12 14.02 -0.35
CA ASN A 31 -4.08 14.31 -1.79
C ASN A 31 -2.89 13.62 -2.51
N LEU A 32 -1.95 13.03 -1.77
CA LEU A 32 -0.85 12.25 -2.36
C LEU A 32 -1.33 10.84 -2.65
N LEU A 33 -1.73 10.60 -3.90
CA LEU A 33 -2.36 9.37 -4.35
C LEU A 33 -1.32 8.38 -4.89
N TYR A 34 -1.23 7.23 -4.24
CA TYR A 34 -0.54 6.05 -4.73
C TYR A 34 -1.46 5.26 -5.65
N SER A 35 -0.96 4.83 -6.81
CA SER A 35 -1.72 4.05 -7.79
C SER A 35 -0.90 2.87 -8.29
N LEU A 36 -1.37 1.65 -8.04
CA LEU A 36 -0.71 0.43 -8.53
C LEU A 36 -0.60 0.43 -10.05
N THR A 37 0.62 0.28 -10.55
CA THR A 37 0.94 0.07 -11.96
C THR A 37 1.25 -1.39 -12.25
N SER A 38 1.76 -2.13 -11.26
CA SER A 38 1.98 -3.56 -11.32
C SER A 38 1.56 -4.20 -10.00
N PRO A 39 0.51 -5.03 -9.97
CA PRO A 39 0.05 -5.64 -8.73
C PRO A 39 1.02 -6.72 -8.24
N PRO A 40 1.02 -7.01 -6.92
CA PRO A 40 1.77 -8.13 -6.38
C PRO A 40 1.32 -9.47 -6.97
N LYS A 41 2.25 -10.41 -7.15
CA LYS A 41 1.96 -11.72 -7.76
C LYS A 41 1.30 -12.69 -6.77
N TRP A 42 1.76 -12.69 -5.53
CA TRP A 42 1.44 -13.68 -4.51
C TRP A 42 0.49 -13.15 -3.44
N GLY A 43 0.32 -11.83 -3.35
CA GLY A 43 -0.62 -11.18 -2.45
C GLY A 43 -1.57 -10.20 -3.09
N TYR A 44 -2.03 -9.27 -2.28
CA TYR A 44 -2.83 -8.10 -2.66
C TYR A 44 -2.74 -7.05 -1.56
N VAL A 45 -3.03 -5.79 -1.90
CA VAL A 45 -3.09 -4.67 -0.95
C VAL A 45 -4.54 -4.44 -0.54
N ILE A 46 -4.79 -4.14 0.74
CA ILE A 46 -6.10 -3.74 1.27
C ILE A 46 -5.99 -2.42 2.03
N ASN A 47 -7.13 -1.74 2.18
CA ASN A 47 -7.32 -0.70 3.18
C ASN A 47 -8.33 -1.19 4.20
N ARG A 48 -7.85 -1.55 5.40
CA ARG A 48 -8.66 -2.16 6.46
C ARG A 48 -9.79 -1.27 6.97
N ALA A 49 -9.72 0.04 6.75
CA ALA A 49 -10.79 0.98 7.15
C ALA A 49 -12.03 0.88 6.25
N ILE A 50 -11.89 0.35 5.03
CA ILE A 50 -12.99 0.17 4.08
C ILE A 50 -13.28 -1.32 3.78
N GLY A 51 -12.70 -2.22 4.57
CA GLY A 51 -12.91 -3.67 4.52
C GLY A 51 -11.76 -4.45 3.89
N ASN A 52 -12.01 -5.73 3.57
CA ASN A 52 -10.96 -6.67 3.13
C ASN A 52 -10.89 -6.86 1.62
N ARG A 53 -11.48 -5.95 0.83
CA ARG A 53 -11.39 -6.01 -0.63
C ARG A 53 -10.02 -5.49 -1.08
N SER A 54 -9.47 -6.10 -2.11
CA SER A 54 -8.24 -5.62 -2.73
C SER A 54 -8.43 -4.21 -3.28
N ILE A 55 -7.45 -3.34 -3.05
CA ILE A 55 -7.44 -1.97 -3.56
C ILE A 55 -6.30 -1.78 -4.56
N THR A 56 -6.47 -0.82 -5.46
CA THR A 56 -5.43 -0.38 -6.42
C THR A 56 -4.87 1.00 -6.09
N ASN A 57 -5.50 1.72 -5.17
CA ASN A 57 -5.18 3.10 -4.85
C ASN A 57 -5.31 3.35 -3.35
N TRP A 58 -4.41 4.16 -2.81
CA TRP A 58 -4.42 4.64 -1.44
C TRP A 58 -3.70 5.99 -1.35
N THR A 59 -3.84 6.68 -0.23
CA THR A 59 -3.19 7.98 0.01
C THR A 59 -2.04 7.88 1.01
N GLN A 60 -1.15 8.88 1.04
CA GLN A 60 -0.19 9.01 2.13
C GLN A 60 -0.90 9.09 3.49
N GLY A 61 -2.07 9.74 3.54
CA GLY A 61 -2.90 9.80 4.74
C GLY A 61 -3.33 8.41 5.24
N ASP A 62 -3.67 7.49 4.35
CA ASP A 62 -4.04 6.11 4.73
C ASP A 62 -2.85 5.33 5.31
N ILE A 63 -1.64 5.54 4.77
CA ILE A 63 -0.40 4.99 5.33
C ILE A 63 -0.14 5.57 6.72
N ASN A 64 -0.28 6.89 6.88
CA ASN A 64 -0.07 7.59 8.15
C ASN A 64 -1.07 7.13 9.21
N ARG A 65 -2.31 6.82 8.82
CA ARG A 65 -3.36 6.22 9.66
C ARG A 65 -3.19 4.72 9.88
N GLN A 66 -2.12 4.10 9.36
CA GLN A 66 -1.85 2.66 9.52
C GLN A 66 -2.95 1.74 8.95
N GLN A 67 -3.55 2.15 7.84
CA GLN A 67 -4.70 1.46 7.26
C GLN A 67 -4.34 0.53 6.10
N ILE A 68 -3.14 0.68 5.53
CA ILE A 68 -2.73 -0.08 4.34
C ILE A 68 -1.97 -1.33 4.73
N GLU A 69 -2.42 -2.48 4.24
CA GLU A 69 -1.82 -3.79 4.52
C GLU A 69 -1.64 -4.56 3.21
N TYR A 70 -0.48 -5.19 3.06
CA TYR A 70 -0.28 -6.26 2.09
C TYR A 70 -0.69 -7.57 2.75
N ILE A 71 -1.46 -8.38 2.05
CA ILE A 71 -1.93 -9.70 2.49
C ILE A 71 -1.40 -10.77 1.52
N LEU A 72 -0.68 -11.76 2.05
CA LEU A 72 -0.28 -12.95 1.29
C LEU A 72 -1.50 -13.85 1.09
N ARG A 73 -1.68 -14.39 -0.12
CA ARG A 73 -2.80 -15.30 -0.38
C ARG A 73 -2.64 -16.61 0.42
N PRO A 74 -3.74 -17.16 0.97
CA PRO A 74 -3.69 -18.45 1.65
C PRO A 74 -3.11 -19.56 0.77
N GLY A 75 -2.29 -20.42 1.35
CA GLY A 75 -1.67 -21.55 0.65
C GLY A 75 -0.44 -21.19 -0.21
N VAL A 76 -0.07 -19.91 -0.29
CA VAL A 76 1.17 -19.49 -0.96
C VAL A 76 2.34 -19.54 0.02
N ASN A 77 3.44 -20.17 -0.38
CA ASN A 77 4.70 -20.18 0.37
C ASN A 77 5.77 -19.34 -0.35
N ALA A 78 5.46 -18.06 -0.57
CA ALA A 78 6.38 -17.11 -1.18
C ALA A 78 7.13 -16.34 -0.11
N THR A 79 8.44 -16.24 -0.26
CA THR A 79 9.31 -15.46 0.63
C THR A 79 9.52 -14.02 0.14
N MET A 80 9.12 -13.73 -1.10
CA MET A 80 9.25 -12.42 -1.73
C MET A 80 8.10 -12.16 -2.69
N ASP A 81 7.66 -10.91 -2.71
CA ASP A 81 6.72 -10.36 -3.69
C ASP A 81 7.09 -8.89 -3.92
N SER A 82 6.60 -8.31 -5.00
CA SER A 82 6.85 -6.93 -5.38
C SER A 82 5.64 -6.37 -6.11
N PHE A 83 5.38 -5.09 -5.93
CA PHE A 83 4.42 -4.35 -6.70
C PHE A 83 5.02 -2.99 -7.03
N PHE A 84 4.56 -2.38 -8.12
CA PHE A 84 4.99 -1.06 -8.54
C PHE A 84 3.81 -0.10 -8.53
N PHE A 85 4.08 1.17 -8.29
CA PHE A 85 3.06 2.21 -8.26
C PHE A 85 3.59 3.55 -8.79
N THR A 86 2.65 4.44 -9.06
CA THR A 86 2.92 5.88 -9.23
C THR A 86 2.40 6.64 -8.02
N ILE A 87 2.96 7.81 -7.78
CA ILE A 87 2.45 8.80 -6.83
C ILE A 87 2.08 10.04 -7.62
N SER A 88 0.90 10.58 -7.40
CA SER A 88 0.45 11.83 -8.03
C SER A 88 -0.23 12.75 -7.03
N ASP A 89 -0.08 14.05 -7.23
CA ASP A 89 -0.81 15.07 -6.49
C ASP A 89 -1.92 15.73 -7.34
N LYS A 90 -2.60 16.73 -6.78
CA LYS A 90 -3.61 17.54 -7.50
C LYS A 90 -3.01 18.64 -8.38
N GLY A 91 -1.75 19.01 -8.15
CA GLY A 91 -1.00 19.97 -8.97
C GLY A 91 -0.55 19.40 -10.31
N GLY A 92 -0.66 18.08 -10.48
CA GLY A 92 -0.29 17.36 -11.69
C GLY A 92 1.12 16.78 -11.66
N ASN A 93 1.82 16.85 -10.52
CA ASN A 93 3.12 16.20 -10.37
C ASN A 93 2.91 14.68 -10.29
N VAL A 94 3.80 13.92 -10.96
CA VAL A 94 3.78 12.46 -10.96
C VAL A 94 5.19 11.92 -10.74
N LEU A 95 5.35 11.09 -9.71
CA LEU A 95 6.52 10.23 -9.52
C LEU A 95 6.15 8.81 -9.94
N ALA A 96 6.79 8.30 -10.99
CA ALA A 96 6.45 7.02 -11.59
C ALA A 96 7.36 5.88 -11.13
N ASN A 97 6.84 4.64 -11.24
CA ASN A 97 7.57 3.39 -11.13
C ASN A 97 8.37 3.23 -9.83
N GLN A 98 7.71 3.51 -8.72
CA GLN A 98 8.19 3.26 -7.36
C GLN A 98 7.82 1.84 -6.90
#